data_AF-A0A9W8XGA8-F1
#
_entry.id   AF-A0A9W8XGA8-F1
#
_cell.length_a   1.000
_cell.length_b   1.000
_cell.length_c   1.000
_cell.angle_alpha   90.00
_cell.angle_beta   90.00
_cell.angle_gamma   90.00
#
_symmetry.space_group_name_H-M   'P 1'
#
loop_
_entity.id
_entity.type
_entity.pdbx_description
1 polymer ?
#
loop_
_entity_poly.entity_id
_entity_poly.type
_entity_poly.pdbx_seq_one_letter_code
_entity_poly.pdbx_strand_id
1 'polypeptide(L)'
;MLHLLRPVPSSSQLSVTPSVISTITTAAQEKMMSGRPCKDNNYWGFCKGAWATREDESKGLVLISRPEGMFKSSQAWQCRHCLFEGLSCSVPHPTKKNKKEAILDDQIRTSTMGIRYRWSFLAKSHVKKTSYSVGGRNGAGEETECNFGCVICSVEGNVTGIYGSAEALMDHIANEHVYAGNMNHMTMMRSKVIVGRTAGEGEEWDVNIPSQESLIF
;
A
#
# COMPACT_ATOMS: atom_id res chain seq x y z
N MET A 1 43.73 -44.64 -45.72
CA MET A 1 43.27 -44.32 -44.34
C MET A 1 42.90 -42.84 -44.32
N LEU A 2 41.59 -42.54 -44.42
CA LEU A 2 41.06 -41.17 -44.42
C LEU A 2 40.21 -41.01 -43.16
N HIS A 3 40.55 -40.01 -42.36
CA HIS A 3 39.95 -39.69 -41.07
C HIS A 3 38.51 -39.19 -41.25
N LEU A 4 37.55 -39.83 -40.57
CA LEU A 4 36.18 -39.37 -40.42
C LEU A 4 36.13 -38.32 -39.28
N LEU A 5 35.89 -37.06 -39.62
CA LEU A 5 35.46 -36.03 -38.65
C LEU A 5 33.95 -35.82 -38.81
N ARG A 6 33.19 -36.05 -37.74
CA ARG A 6 31.77 -35.69 -37.62
C ARG A 6 31.65 -34.22 -37.17
N PRO A 7 30.71 -33.42 -37.70
CA PRO A 7 30.40 -32.10 -37.16
C PRO A 7 29.60 -32.21 -35.86
N VAL A 8 29.97 -31.40 -34.86
CA VAL A 8 29.20 -31.16 -33.63
C VAL A 8 28.28 -29.95 -33.86
N PRO A 9 26.95 -30.06 -33.70
CA PRO A 9 26.11 -28.87 -33.63
C PRO A 9 26.17 -28.27 -32.22
N SER A 10 26.82 -27.12 -32.11
CA SER A 10 26.77 -26.22 -30.95
C SER A 10 25.58 -25.27 -31.14
N SER A 11 24.57 -25.36 -30.27
CA SER A 11 23.59 -24.29 -30.10
C SER A 11 22.94 -24.40 -28.73
N SER A 12 23.54 -23.74 -27.74
CA SER A 12 22.91 -23.48 -26.45
C SER A 12 22.36 -22.05 -26.48
N GLN A 13 21.17 -21.88 -27.07
CA GLN A 13 20.35 -20.70 -26.82
C GLN A 13 19.50 -20.98 -25.59
N LEU A 14 19.88 -20.39 -24.46
CA LEU A 14 19.00 -20.30 -23.29
C LEU A 14 17.83 -19.38 -23.67
N SER A 15 16.68 -19.99 -23.93
CA SER A 15 15.42 -19.27 -24.10
C SER A 15 15.01 -18.66 -22.77
N VAL A 16 15.18 -17.36 -22.61
CA VAL A 16 14.57 -16.59 -21.53
C VAL A 16 13.06 -16.57 -21.82
N THR A 17 12.31 -17.42 -21.14
CA THR A 17 10.85 -17.34 -21.12
C THR A 17 10.45 -16.11 -20.28
N PRO A 18 9.77 -15.10 -20.83
CA PRO A 18 9.11 -14.12 -19.99
C PRO A 18 8.01 -14.85 -19.22
N SER A 19 8.08 -14.81 -17.89
CA SER A 19 7.03 -15.33 -17.03
C SER A 19 5.85 -14.36 -17.11
N VAL A 20 5.02 -14.53 -18.14
CA VAL A 20 3.72 -13.85 -18.23
C VAL A 20 2.88 -14.43 -17.11
N ILE A 21 2.72 -13.67 -16.02
CA ILE A 21 1.65 -13.92 -15.06
C ILE A 21 0.35 -13.68 -15.84
N SER A 22 -0.21 -14.73 -16.42
CA SER A 22 -1.56 -14.68 -16.99
C SER A 22 -2.55 -14.45 -15.86
N THR A 23 -2.87 -13.18 -15.62
CA THR A 23 -4.00 -12.79 -14.80
C THR A 23 -5.27 -13.22 -15.54
N ILE A 24 -5.79 -14.40 -15.22
CA ILE A 24 -7.10 -14.83 -15.70
C ILE A 24 -8.14 -13.89 -15.07
N THR A 25 -8.60 -12.91 -15.84
CA THR A 25 -9.69 -12.02 -15.45
C THR A 25 -10.98 -12.83 -15.40
N THR A 26 -11.52 -13.00 -14.20
CA THR A 26 -12.83 -13.63 -13.99
C THR A 26 -13.94 -12.61 -14.26
N ALA A 27 -15.14 -13.07 -14.65
CA ALA A 27 -16.32 -12.21 -14.82
C ALA A 27 -16.67 -11.39 -13.54
N ALA A 28 -16.21 -11.84 -12.36
CA ALA A 28 -16.32 -11.09 -11.12
C ALA A 28 -15.44 -9.82 -11.09
N GLN A 29 -14.27 -9.86 -11.75
CA GLN A 29 -13.36 -8.71 -11.91
C GLN A 29 -13.88 -7.73 -12.97
N GLU A 30 -14.55 -8.18 -14.03
CA GLU A 30 -15.19 -7.29 -15.01
C GLU A 30 -16.35 -6.48 -14.41
N LYS A 31 -17.13 -7.07 -13.47
CA LYS A 31 -18.17 -6.33 -12.73
C LYS A 31 -17.58 -5.23 -11.83
N MET A 32 -16.31 -5.31 -11.46
CA MET A 32 -15.61 -4.26 -10.71
C MET A 32 -15.26 -3.05 -11.60
N MET A 33 -15.48 -3.11 -12.92
CA MET A 33 -15.02 -2.06 -13.86
C MET A 33 -16.04 -0.95 -14.13
N SER A 34 -17.22 -0.96 -13.50
CA SER A 34 -18.22 0.11 -13.68
C SER A 34 -18.45 0.91 -12.40
N GLY A 35 -18.33 2.24 -12.53
CA GLY A 35 -18.61 3.19 -11.44
C GLY A 35 -17.47 3.35 -10.43
N ARG A 36 -17.73 4.12 -9.36
CA ARG A 36 -16.79 4.32 -8.25
C ARG A 36 -16.85 3.12 -7.30
N PRO A 37 -15.78 2.81 -6.55
CA PRO A 37 -15.84 1.84 -5.46
C PRO A 37 -17.02 2.10 -4.52
N CYS A 38 -17.90 1.12 -4.40
CA CYS A 38 -19.16 1.20 -3.67
C CYS A 38 -19.53 -0.18 -3.12
N LYS A 39 -20.66 -0.26 -2.41
CA LYS A 39 -21.14 -1.53 -1.87
C LYS A 39 -21.36 -2.59 -2.96
N ASP A 40 -21.86 -2.20 -4.14
CA ASP A 40 -22.30 -3.13 -5.19
C ASP A 40 -21.13 -3.78 -5.96
N ASN A 41 -19.96 -3.13 -5.96
CA ASN A 41 -18.72 -3.65 -6.54
C ASN A 41 -17.69 -4.05 -5.45
N ASN A 42 -18.18 -4.34 -4.23
CA ASN A 42 -17.38 -4.74 -3.07
C ASN A 42 -16.20 -3.78 -2.80
N TYR A 43 -16.39 -2.48 -3.01
CA TYR A 43 -15.37 -1.45 -2.90
C TYR A 43 -14.08 -1.81 -3.65
N TRP A 44 -14.19 -2.51 -4.77
CA TRP A 44 -13.07 -3.04 -5.56
C TRP A 44 -12.08 -3.91 -4.76
N GLY A 45 -12.57 -4.60 -3.73
CA GLY A 45 -11.77 -5.43 -2.84
C GLY A 45 -11.19 -4.67 -1.64
N PHE A 46 -11.25 -3.34 -1.61
CA PHE A 46 -10.86 -2.56 -0.45
C PHE A 46 -11.83 -2.73 0.72
N CYS A 47 -11.35 -2.48 1.94
CA CYS A 47 -12.25 -2.31 3.06
C CYS A 47 -13.10 -1.04 2.86
N LYS A 48 -14.38 -1.08 3.27
CA LYS A 48 -15.25 0.11 3.30
C LYS A 48 -14.61 1.27 4.08
N GLY A 49 -13.94 0.95 5.19
CA GLY A 49 -13.23 1.94 5.99
C GLY A 49 -12.05 2.55 5.26
N ALA A 50 -11.28 1.74 4.52
CA ALA A 50 -10.18 2.22 3.68
C ALA A 50 -10.67 3.22 2.64
N TRP A 51 -11.80 2.93 1.98
CA TRP A 51 -12.40 3.85 1.01
C TRP A 51 -12.87 5.15 1.66
N ALA A 52 -13.56 5.06 2.81
CA ALA A 52 -14.01 6.24 3.55
C ALA A 52 -12.83 7.13 4.03
N THR A 53 -11.71 6.53 4.44
CA THR A 53 -10.47 7.23 4.80
C THR A 53 -9.88 8.05 3.66
N ARG A 54 -10.17 7.73 2.39
CA ARG A 54 -9.72 8.53 1.23
C ARG A 54 -10.46 9.86 1.13
N GLU A 55 -11.70 9.92 1.61
CA GLU A 55 -12.47 11.17 1.65
C GLU A 55 -12.12 11.99 2.89
N ASP A 56 -12.13 11.34 4.05
CA ASP A 56 -11.86 11.95 5.34
C ASP A 56 -11.44 10.87 6.34
N GLU A 57 -10.35 11.12 7.06
CA GLU A 57 -9.77 10.16 8.01
C GLU A 57 -10.79 9.74 9.09
N SER A 58 -11.59 10.69 9.58
CA SER A 58 -12.58 10.46 10.64
C SER A 58 -13.78 9.63 10.16
N LYS A 59 -14.05 9.59 8.84
CA LYS A 59 -15.11 8.74 8.26
C LYS A 59 -14.72 7.27 8.22
N GLY A 60 -13.45 6.96 7.99
CA GLY A 60 -12.96 5.58 7.91
C GLY A 60 -12.36 5.06 9.21
N LEU A 61 -11.80 5.95 10.03
CA LEU A 61 -11.06 5.62 11.25
C LEU A 61 -11.71 6.25 12.48
N VAL A 62 -11.40 5.67 13.64
CA VAL A 62 -11.79 6.17 14.96
C VAL A 62 -10.60 6.05 15.91
N LEU A 63 -10.41 7.08 16.74
CA LEU A 63 -9.39 7.04 17.79
C LEU A 63 -9.92 6.21 18.97
N ILE A 64 -9.16 5.20 19.36
CA ILE A 64 -9.47 4.34 20.50
C ILE A 64 -8.39 4.45 21.57
N SER A 65 -8.79 4.41 22.84
CA SER A 65 -7.87 4.32 23.97
C SER A 65 -7.64 2.86 24.33
N ARG A 66 -6.38 2.47 24.50
CA ARG A 66 -5.95 1.13 24.86
C ARG A 66 -5.19 1.14 26.16
N PRO A 67 -5.48 0.25 27.10
CA PRO A 67 -4.63 0.09 28.28
C PRO A 67 -3.27 -0.50 27.87
N GLU A 68 -2.21 0.17 28.29
CA GLU A 68 -0.82 -0.31 28.24
C GLU A 68 -0.41 -0.72 29.66
N GLY A 69 -0.78 -1.95 30.03
CA GLY A 69 -0.62 -2.43 31.40
C GLY A 69 -1.63 -1.77 32.36
N MET A 70 -1.28 -1.74 33.65
CA MET A 70 -2.23 -1.37 34.70
C MET A 70 -2.41 0.15 34.88
N PHE A 71 -1.44 0.95 34.44
CA PHE A 71 -1.37 2.38 34.77
C PHE A 71 -1.18 3.32 33.58
N LYS A 72 -1.01 2.79 32.36
CA LYS A 72 -0.82 3.61 31.16
C LYS A 72 -1.92 3.29 30.16
N SER A 73 -2.22 4.25 29.30
CA SER A 73 -3.00 4.01 28.10
C SER A 73 -2.34 4.68 26.92
N SER A 74 -2.46 4.05 25.74
CA SER A 74 -2.09 4.64 24.47
C SER A 74 -3.31 4.85 23.60
N GLN A 75 -3.19 5.75 22.64
CA GLN A 75 -4.21 5.99 21.64
C GLN A 75 -3.78 5.33 20.33
N ALA A 76 -4.73 4.68 19.67
CA ALA A 76 -4.55 4.07 18.37
C ALA A 76 -5.68 4.49 17.44
N TRP A 77 -5.37 4.63 16.16
CA TRP A 77 -6.38 4.76 15.12
C TRP A 77 -6.82 3.37 14.69
N GLN A 78 -8.13 3.13 14.68
CA GLN A 78 -8.70 1.87 14.27
C GLN A 78 -9.75 2.09 13.17
N CYS A 79 -9.76 1.21 12.18
CA CYS A 79 -10.77 1.19 11.15
C CYS A 79 -12.15 0.90 11.74
N ARG A 80 -13.16 1.65 11.29
CA ARG A 80 -14.56 1.46 11.74
C ARG A 80 -15.20 0.18 11.21
N HIS A 81 -14.56 -0.50 10.26
CA HIS A 81 -15.16 -1.59 9.48
C HIS A 81 -14.37 -2.91 9.52
N CYS A 82 -13.16 -2.90 10.07
CA CYS A 82 -12.34 -4.09 10.27
C CYS A 82 -11.32 -3.85 11.41
N LEU A 83 -10.42 -4.80 11.64
CA LEU A 83 -9.43 -4.73 12.71
C LEU A 83 -8.15 -3.96 12.33
N PHE A 84 -8.12 -3.34 11.15
CA PHE A 84 -6.97 -2.55 10.73
C PHE A 84 -6.75 -1.39 11.71
N GLU A 85 -5.51 -1.21 12.15
CA GLU A 85 -5.16 -0.23 13.17
C GLU A 85 -3.70 0.21 13.07
N GLY A 86 -3.41 1.36 13.67
CA GLY A 86 -2.09 1.95 13.71
C GLY A 86 -1.95 2.89 14.90
N LEU A 87 -0.70 3.23 15.19
CA LEU A 87 -0.39 4.16 16.27
C LEU A 87 -0.93 5.55 15.96
N SER A 88 -1.21 6.32 17.01
CA SER A 88 -1.51 7.75 16.88
C SER A 88 -0.31 8.57 17.32
N CYS A 89 -0.12 9.72 16.67
CA CYS A 89 0.85 10.72 17.10
C CYS A 89 0.12 11.86 17.82
N SER A 90 0.71 12.41 18.88
CA SER A 90 0.14 13.56 19.59
C SER A 90 0.90 14.83 19.25
N VAL A 91 0.23 15.78 18.61
CA VAL A 91 0.78 17.12 18.32
C VAL A 91 0.17 18.18 19.22
N PRO A 92 0.89 19.27 19.55
CA PRO A 92 0.30 20.40 20.25
C PRO A 92 -0.86 20.99 19.44
N HIS A 93 -1.98 21.30 20.09
CA HIS A 93 -3.13 21.90 19.43
C HIS A 93 -2.75 23.32 18.95
N PRO A 94 -3.03 23.68 17.69
CA PRO A 94 -2.52 24.91 17.08
C PRO A 94 -2.95 26.18 17.82
N THR A 95 -4.14 26.16 18.42
CA THR A 95 -4.74 27.32 19.10
C THR A 95 -4.92 27.18 20.61
N LYS A 96 -4.73 25.99 21.19
CA LYS A 96 -5.05 25.74 22.61
C LYS A 96 -3.80 25.32 23.36
N LYS A 97 -3.26 26.26 24.13
CA LYS A 97 -2.12 26.01 25.03
C LYS A 97 -2.45 24.85 25.96
N ASN A 98 -1.54 23.87 26.05
CA ASN A 98 -1.65 22.63 26.84
C ASN A 98 -2.64 21.56 26.35
N LYS A 99 -3.31 21.76 25.21
CA LYS A 99 -4.08 20.69 24.58
C LYS A 99 -3.21 19.98 23.55
N LYS A 100 -3.23 18.64 23.56
CA LYS A 100 -2.67 17.82 22.47
C LYS A 100 -3.81 17.27 21.63
N GLU A 101 -3.55 17.14 20.34
CA GLU A 101 -4.46 16.53 19.38
C GLU A 101 -3.80 15.26 18.84
N ALA A 102 -4.57 14.17 18.82
CA ALA A 102 -4.12 12.93 18.20
C ALA A 102 -4.34 13.03 16.70
N ILE A 103 -3.27 12.91 15.95
CA ILE A 103 -3.26 12.86 14.48
C ILE A 103 -2.86 11.46 14.02
N LEU A 104 -3.05 11.19 12.73
CA LEU A 104 -2.49 9.99 12.13
C LEU A 104 -0.97 9.94 12.31
N ASP A 105 -0.45 8.72 12.32
CA ASP A 105 0.99 8.50 12.31
C ASP A 105 1.62 9.06 11.03
N ASP A 106 2.39 10.13 11.20
CA ASP A 106 3.12 10.82 10.15
C ASP A 106 4.55 10.27 9.97
N GLN A 107 4.89 9.16 10.64
CA GLN A 107 6.19 8.53 10.46
C GLN A 107 6.36 8.01 9.04
N ILE A 108 7.49 8.41 8.45
CA ILE A 108 7.92 8.01 7.13
C ILE A 108 8.59 6.64 7.23
N ARG A 109 7.97 5.66 6.58
CA ARG A 109 8.52 4.32 6.38
C ARG A 109 9.18 4.26 5.02
N THR A 110 10.16 3.37 4.86
CA THR A 110 10.86 3.17 3.60
C THR A 110 10.88 1.69 3.27
N SER A 111 10.46 1.31 2.07
CA SER A 111 10.54 -0.08 1.58
C SER A 111 11.97 -0.44 1.18
N THR A 112 12.22 -1.73 0.92
CA THR A 112 13.51 -2.21 0.40
C THR A 112 13.86 -1.54 -0.94
N MET A 113 12.83 -1.23 -1.74
CA MET A 113 12.98 -0.52 -3.02
C MET A 113 13.21 0.99 -2.86
N GLY A 114 13.34 1.52 -1.65
CA GLY A 114 13.55 2.96 -1.41
C GLY A 114 12.29 3.82 -1.56
N ILE A 115 11.11 3.21 -1.67
CA ILE A 115 9.84 3.95 -1.69
C ILE A 115 9.51 4.40 -0.27
N ARG A 116 9.29 5.70 -0.11
CA ARG A 116 8.87 6.31 1.15
C ARG A 116 7.35 6.33 1.21
N TYR A 117 6.77 5.95 2.34
CA TYR A 117 5.32 5.95 2.51
C TYR A 117 4.92 6.25 3.96
N ARG A 118 3.71 6.79 4.13
CA ARG A 118 3.12 7.08 5.44
C ARG A 118 2.06 6.03 5.81
N TRP A 119 1.74 5.94 7.09
CA TRP A 119 0.69 5.01 7.54
C TRP A 119 -0.68 5.32 6.92
N SER A 120 -0.96 6.61 6.63
CA SER A 120 -2.18 7.05 5.93
C SER A 120 -2.39 6.32 4.60
N PHE A 121 -1.31 6.00 3.88
CA PHE A 121 -1.37 5.23 2.64
C PHE A 121 -1.86 3.80 2.89
N LEU A 122 -1.33 3.13 3.91
CA LEU A 122 -1.76 1.79 4.31
C LEU A 122 -3.23 1.80 4.76
N ALA A 123 -3.63 2.83 5.51
CA ALA A 123 -5.02 3.03 5.91
C ALA A 123 -5.97 3.18 4.71
N LYS A 124 -5.55 3.82 3.62
CA LYS A 124 -6.34 3.94 2.38
C LYS A 124 -6.31 2.67 1.51
N SER A 125 -5.33 1.80 1.75
CA SER A 125 -5.04 0.61 0.94
C SER A 125 -5.56 -0.69 1.56
N HIS A 126 -5.88 -0.72 2.85
CA HIS A 126 -6.18 -1.99 3.52
C HIS A 126 -7.42 -2.70 2.98
N VAL A 127 -7.31 -4.03 2.92
CA VAL A 127 -8.35 -4.98 2.56
C VAL A 127 -8.84 -5.63 3.84
N LYS A 128 -10.16 -5.81 3.96
CA LYS A 128 -10.74 -6.46 5.13
C LYS A 128 -10.31 -7.93 5.18
N LYS A 129 -9.63 -8.35 6.25
CA LYS A 129 -9.32 -9.76 6.51
C LYS A 129 -10.62 -10.50 6.90
N THR A 130 -10.93 -11.59 6.21
CA THR A 130 -12.16 -12.37 6.42
C THR A 130 -12.07 -13.32 7.62
N SER A 131 -10.86 -13.71 8.04
CA SER A 131 -10.63 -14.56 9.19
C SER A 131 -9.89 -13.82 10.31
N TYR A 132 -10.40 -13.97 11.53
CA TYR A 132 -9.64 -13.75 12.75
C TYR A 132 -8.58 -14.86 12.82
N SER A 133 -7.47 -14.72 12.08
CA SER A 133 -6.29 -15.50 12.43
C SER A 133 -5.94 -15.06 13.86
N VAL A 134 -6.08 -15.97 14.81
CA VAL A 134 -5.64 -15.86 16.21
C VAL A 134 -4.10 -15.84 16.22
N GLY A 135 -3.49 -14.99 15.41
CA GLY A 135 -2.12 -14.55 15.60
C GLY A 135 -2.19 -13.57 16.75
N GLY A 136 -1.53 -13.92 17.85
CA GLY A 136 -1.54 -13.15 19.08
C GLY A 136 -1.33 -11.67 18.80
N ARG A 137 -2.06 -10.83 19.54
CA ARG A 137 -1.75 -9.42 19.70
C ARG A 137 -0.36 -9.31 20.31
N ASN A 138 0.67 -9.35 19.49
CA ASN A 138 2.05 -9.27 19.93
C ASN A 138 2.37 -7.82 20.22
N GLY A 139 2.21 -7.43 21.49
CA GLY A 139 2.86 -6.26 22.07
C GLY A 139 2.47 -4.89 21.50
N ALA A 140 2.80 -3.86 22.25
CA ALA A 140 2.75 -2.49 21.77
C ALA A 140 3.87 -2.30 20.73
N GLY A 141 3.52 -2.27 19.44
CA GLY A 141 4.43 -1.80 18.39
C GLY A 141 4.53 -2.62 17.11
N GLU A 142 3.93 -3.82 17.01
CA GLU A 142 3.99 -4.62 15.78
C GLU A 142 2.84 -4.25 14.83
N GLU A 143 3.17 -3.87 13.59
CA GLU A 143 2.18 -3.54 12.56
C GLU A 143 1.30 -4.76 12.29
N THR A 144 -0.02 -4.59 12.48
CA THR A 144 -0.96 -5.69 12.27
C THR A 144 -0.85 -6.19 10.83
N GLU A 145 -0.53 -7.47 10.65
CA GLU A 145 -0.49 -8.13 9.34
C GLU A 145 -1.83 -7.95 8.60
N CYS A 146 -1.82 -7.05 7.62
CA CYS A 146 -2.98 -6.69 6.82
C CYS A 146 -2.72 -6.94 5.36
N ASN A 147 -3.77 -7.30 4.64
CA ASN A 147 -3.75 -7.34 3.19
C ASN A 147 -4.01 -5.94 2.67
N PHE A 148 -3.41 -5.61 1.52
CA PHE A 148 -3.53 -4.29 0.90
C PHE A 148 -3.91 -4.42 -0.57
N GLY A 149 -4.59 -3.40 -1.09
CA GLY A 149 -4.75 -3.16 -2.52
C GLY A 149 -3.99 -1.89 -2.93
N CYS A 150 -3.64 -1.80 -4.21
CA CYS A 150 -3.02 -0.65 -4.82
C CYS A 150 -4.04 0.46 -5.09
N VAL A 151 -3.93 1.55 -4.31
CA VAL A 151 -4.73 2.78 -4.52
C VAL A 151 -4.47 3.37 -5.90
N ILE A 152 -3.25 3.24 -6.43
CA ILE A 152 -2.87 3.79 -7.73
C ILE A 152 -3.61 3.07 -8.86
N CYS A 153 -3.59 1.73 -8.90
CA CYS A 153 -4.44 0.95 -9.82
C CYS A 153 -5.90 1.40 -9.74
N SER A 154 -6.44 1.56 -8.53
CA SER A 154 -7.83 2.00 -8.33
C SER A 154 -8.10 3.39 -8.89
N VAL A 155 -7.15 4.33 -8.81
CA VAL A 155 -7.27 5.68 -9.37
C VAL A 155 -7.19 5.66 -10.90
N GLU A 156 -6.38 4.76 -11.46
CA GLU A 156 -6.26 4.54 -12.90
C GLU A 156 -7.45 3.78 -13.51
N GLY A 157 -8.36 3.27 -12.68
CA GLY A 157 -9.50 2.44 -13.11
C GLY A 157 -9.13 0.98 -13.36
N ASN A 158 -7.95 0.55 -12.90
CA ASN A 158 -7.47 -0.81 -12.99
C ASN A 158 -7.88 -1.64 -11.77
N VAL A 159 -8.11 -2.93 -11.97
CA VAL A 159 -8.34 -3.88 -10.87
C VAL A 159 -7.03 -4.03 -10.09
N THR A 160 -7.11 -3.85 -8.77
CA THR A 160 -5.96 -4.07 -7.89
C THR A 160 -5.80 -5.56 -7.55
N GLY A 161 -4.55 -6.01 -7.45
CA GLY A 161 -4.22 -7.24 -6.73
C GLY A 161 -4.43 -7.10 -5.22
N ILE A 162 -4.28 -8.22 -4.49
CA ILE A 162 -4.24 -8.25 -3.02
C ILE A 162 -2.82 -8.62 -2.61
N TYR A 163 -2.17 -7.73 -1.87
CA TYR A 163 -0.79 -7.86 -1.41
C TYR A 163 -0.78 -8.20 0.08
N GLY A 164 -0.07 -9.24 0.48
CA GLY A 164 -0.08 -9.76 1.85
C GLY A 164 0.73 -8.95 2.86
N SER A 165 1.50 -7.97 2.41
CA SER A 165 2.31 -7.09 3.24
C SER A 165 2.45 -5.71 2.60
N ALA A 166 2.85 -4.72 3.40
CA ALA A 166 3.18 -3.39 2.88
C ALA A 166 4.31 -3.47 1.85
N GLU A 167 5.32 -4.31 2.11
CA GLU A 167 6.46 -4.48 1.21
C GLU A 167 6.05 -5.03 -0.16
N ALA A 168 5.18 -6.05 -0.20
CA ALA A 168 4.67 -6.60 -1.45
C ALA A 168 3.85 -5.58 -2.25
N LEU A 169 3.12 -4.69 -1.56
CA LEU A 169 2.44 -3.57 -2.22
C LEU A 169 3.44 -2.56 -2.79
N MET A 170 4.49 -2.20 -2.04
CA MET A 170 5.51 -1.25 -2.51
C MET A 170 6.28 -1.79 -3.71
N ASP A 171 6.63 -3.08 -3.72
CA ASP A 171 7.26 -3.74 -4.86
C ASP A 171 6.38 -3.68 -6.11
N HIS A 172 5.07 -3.94 -5.98
CA HIS A 172 4.13 -3.74 -7.08
C HIS A 172 4.10 -2.29 -7.58
N ILE A 173 4.10 -1.31 -6.68
CA ILE A 173 4.11 0.11 -7.06
C ILE A 173 5.38 0.45 -7.83
N ALA A 174 6.54 -0.02 -7.38
CA ALA A 174 7.80 0.17 -8.08
C ALA A 174 7.73 -0.41 -9.50
N ASN A 175 7.34 -1.68 -9.63
CA ASN A 175 7.36 -2.38 -10.90
C ASN A 175 6.32 -1.86 -11.90
N GLU A 176 5.06 -1.72 -11.48
CA GLU A 176 3.96 -1.44 -12.40
C GLU A 176 3.73 0.06 -12.64
N HIS A 177 4.01 0.89 -11.63
CA HIS A 177 3.68 2.32 -11.68
C HIS A 177 4.88 3.26 -11.78
N VAL A 178 6.10 2.75 -11.57
CA VAL A 178 7.34 3.54 -11.71
C VAL A 178 8.19 3.02 -12.87
N TYR A 179 8.50 1.73 -12.90
CA TYR A 179 9.39 1.15 -13.92
C TYR A 179 8.68 0.89 -15.24
N ALA A 180 7.52 0.23 -15.20
CA ALA A 180 6.74 -0.09 -16.39
C ALA A 180 5.87 1.09 -16.89
N GLY A 181 5.60 2.07 -16.03
CA GLY A 181 4.53 3.04 -16.23
C GLY A 181 4.96 4.50 -16.14
N ASN A 182 4.47 5.33 -17.06
CA ASN A 182 4.44 6.78 -16.90
C ASN A 182 3.15 7.16 -16.15
N MET A 183 3.17 7.08 -14.81
CA MET A 183 2.05 7.56 -14.01
C MET A 183 1.75 9.02 -14.38
N ASN A 184 0.55 9.28 -14.89
CA ASN A 184 0.20 10.62 -15.34
C ASN A 184 -0.02 11.57 -14.15
N HIS A 185 0.04 12.88 -14.41
CA HIS A 185 -0.11 13.91 -13.38
C HIS A 185 -1.43 13.85 -12.62
N MET A 186 -2.53 13.45 -13.28
CA MET A 186 -3.84 13.33 -12.63
C MET A 186 -3.85 12.16 -11.64
N THR A 187 -3.23 11.04 -11.98
CA THR A 187 -3.06 9.90 -11.07
C THR A 187 -2.25 10.33 -9.86
N MET A 188 -1.07 10.93 -10.07
CA MET A 188 -0.19 11.42 -9.00
C MET A 188 -0.93 12.34 -8.00
N MET A 189 -1.67 13.32 -8.51
CA MET A 189 -2.47 14.24 -7.68
C MET A 189 -3.55 13.52 -6.88
N ARG A 190 -4.29 12.59 -7.51
CA ARG A 190 -5.42 11.90 -6.87
C ARG A 190 -4.99 10.84 -5.85
N SER A 191 -3.83 10.21 -6.07
CA SER A 191 -3.26 9.21 -5.15
C SER A 191 -2.25 9.81 -4.17
N LYS A 192 -2.01 11.14 -4.21
CA LYS A 192 -1.03 11.85 -3.37
C LYS A 192 0.37 11.21 -3.47
N VAL A 193 0.77 10.87 -4.70
CA VAL A 193 2.07 10.26 -5.00
C VAL A 193 3.01 11.32 -5.57
N ILE A 194 4.22 11.40 -5.04
CA ILE A 194 5.29 12.25 -5.56
C ILE A 194 6.37 11.36 -6.15
N VAL A 195 6.73 11.57 -7.41
CA VAL A 195 7.75 10.78 -8.14
C VAL A 195 8.91 11.67 -8.58
N GLY A 196 10.13 11.13 -8.54
CA GLY A 196 11.32 11.73 -9.14
C GLY A 196 12.02 12.79 -8.28
N ARG A 197 11.51 13.06 -7.07
CA ARG A 197 12.14 13.92 -6.07
C ARG A 197 11.76 13.51 -4.66
N THR A 198 12.55 13.93 -3.69
CA THR A 198 12.18 13.87 -2.27
C THR A 198 11.09 14.90 -1.98
N ALA A 199 10.02 14.49 -1.31
CA ALA A 199 8.96 15.39 -0.87
C ALA A 199 9.47 16.39 0.19
N GLY A 200 9.03 17.64 0.09
CA GLY A 200 9.47 18.74 0.96
C GLY A 200 8.84 18.70 2.35
N GLU A 201 9.38 19.51 3.27
CA GLU A 201 8.79 19.71 4.59
C GLU A 201 7.39 20.36 4.47
N GLY A 202 6.40 19.78 5.14
CA GLY A 202 5.02 20.28 5.10
C GLY A 202 4.23 19.91 3.84
N GLU A 203 4.82 19.21 2.87
CA GLU A 203 4.09 18.72 1.70
C GLU A 203 3.17 17.55 2.08
N GLU A 204 1.94 17.56 1.56
CA GLU A 204 0.96 16.50 1.78
C GLU A 204 1.14 15.38 0.75
N TRP A 205 1.56 14.20 1.20
CA TRP A 205 1.76 13.03 0.34
C TRP A 205 1.53 11.73 1.11
N ASP A 206 1.09 10.70 0.39
CA ASP A 206 0.91 9.35 0.92
C ASP A 206 2.09 8.45 0.56
N VAL A 207 2.59 8.57 -0.67
CA VAL A 207 3.75 7.84 -1.18
C VAL A 207 4.71 8.81 -1.86
N ASN A 208 5.99 8.70 -1.56
CA ASN A 208 7.05 9.45 -2.20
C ASN A 208 8.11 8.49 -2.75
N ILE A 209 8.36 8.60 -4.05
CA ILE A 209 9.27 7.77 -4.83
C ILE A 209 10.41 8.70 -5.25
N PRO A 210 11.52 8.70 -4.51
CA PRO A 210 12.65 9.58 -4.80
C PRO A 210 13.29 9.23 -6.16
N SER A 211 14.18 10.09 -6.64
CA SER A 211 14.86 9.94 -7.94
C SER A 211 15.60 8.59 -8.03
N GLN A 212 15.68 7.99 -9.22
CA GLN A 212 16.21 6.63 -9.44
C GLN A 212 17.63 6.38 -8.87
N GLU A 213 18.46 7.41 -8.68
CA GLU A 213 19.77 7.32 -8.02
C GLU A 213 19.70 6.88 -6.54
N SER A 214 18.52 6.93 -5.93
CA SER A 214 18.31 6.63 -4.51
C SER A 214 17.44 5.39 -4.24
N LEU A 215 17.04 4.68 -5.30
CA LEU A 215 16.46 3.34 -5.16
C LEU A 215 17.62 2.36 -4.93
N ILE A 216 17.54 1.56 -3.86
CA ILE A 216 18.58 0.59 -3.53
C ILE A 216 18.33 -0.64 -4.40
N PHE A 217 19.29 -0.91 -5.29
CA PHE A 217 19.31 -2.07 -6.18
C PHE A 217 20.10 -3.23 -5.55
#